data_AF-A0A4D6L4R4-F1
#
_entry.id   AF-A0A4D6L4R4-F1
#
_cell.length_a   1.000
_cell.length_b   1.000
_cell.length_c   1.000
_cell.angle_alpha   90.00
_cell.angle_beta   90.00
_cell.angle_gamma   90.00
#
_symmetry.space_group_name_H-M   'P 1'
#
loop_
_entity.id
_entity.type
_entity.pdbx_description
1 polymer ?
#
loop_
_entity_poly.entity_id
_entity_poly.type
_entity_poly.pdbx_seq_one_letter_code
_entity_poly.pdbx_strand_id
1 'polypeptide(L)'
;MDDLSAPKSKILKSPALAQYILETSAYPKEHEQLKQLRETTVQKYGFKSLMSVAVDEAQFLSVLLKIMKAQKTLEIGVFTGYSLLSTALALPPHAKV
;
A
#
# COMPACT_ATOMS: atom_id res chain seq x y z
N MET A 1 -9.00 -23.77 5.69
CA MET A 1 -7.95 -22.79 5.32
C MET A 1 -8.67 -21.59 4.76
N ASP A 2 -8.52 -20.43 5.39
CA ASP A 2 -9.14 -19.20 4.92
C ASP A 2 -8.62 -18.85 3.52
N ASP A 3 -9.53 -18.52 2.61
CA ASP A 3 -9.20 -17.97 1.31
C ASP A 3 -8.52 -16.60 1.51
N LEU A 4 -7.23 -16.54 1.20
CA LEU A 4 -6.39 -15.34 1.26
C LEU A 4 -6.54 -14.46 0.01
N SER A 5 -7.32 -14.89 -0.99
CA SER A 5 -7.50 -14.15 -2.25
C SER A 5 -8.55 -13.05 -2.19
N ALA A 6 -9.53 -13.14 -1.28
CA ALA A 6 -10.52 -12.09 -1.07
C ALA A 6 -9.98 -11.00 -0.13
N PRO A 7 -10.08 -9.70 -0.49
CA PRO A 7 -9.69 -8.62 0.41
C PRO A 7 -10.63 -8.61 1.62
N LYS A 8 -10.11 -9.11 2.74
CA LYS A 8 -10.81 -9.07 4.03
C LYS A 8 -10.58 -7.70 4.66
N SER A 9 -11.44 -6.74 4.34
CA SER A 9 -11.51 -5.50 5.11
C SER A 9 -12.21 -5.73 6.44
N LYS A 10 -11.56 -5.37 7.55
CA LYS A 10 -12.15 -5.42 8.90
C LYS A 10 -12.98 -4.18 9.25
N ILE A 11 -12.90 -3.14 8.42
CA ILE A 11 -13.45 -1.80 8.72
C ILE A 11 -14.64 -1.50 7.80
N LEU A 12 -14.66 -2.04 6.59
CA LEU A 12 -15.76 -1.85 5.64
C LEU A 12 -16.89 -2.86 5.88
N LYS A 13 -18.13 -2.43 5.59
CA LYS A 13 -19.36 -3.22 5.79
C LYS A 13 -19.37 -4.57 5.05
N SER A 14 -18.69 -4.68 3.92
CA SER A 14 -18.68 -5.92 3.13
C SER A 14 -17.36 -6.10 2.36
N PRO A 15 -16.95 -7.36 2.11
CA PRO A 15 -15.81 -7.66 1.23
C PRO A 15 -16.01 -7.12 -0.20
N ALA A 16 -17.23 -7.14 -0.72
CA ALA A 16 -17.55 -6.62 -2.04
C ALA A 16 -17.26 -5.12 -2.18
N LEU A 17 -17.52 -4.34 -1.12
CA LEU A 17 -17.18 -2.92 -1.10
C LEU A 17 -15.65 -2.70 -1.10
N ALA A 18 -14.89 -3.53 -0.38
CA ALA A 18 -13.43 -3.48 -0.40
C ALA A 18 -12.88 -3.81 -1.80
N GLN A 19 -13.39 -4.88 -2.43
CA GLN A 19 -13.02 -5.25 -3.79
C GLN A 19 -13.32 -4.11 -4.77
N TYR A 20 -14.51 -3.50 -4.68
CA TYR A 20 -14.90 -2.39 -5.53
C TYR A 20 -13.91 -1.21 -5.45
N ILE A 21 -13.52 -0.79 -4.23
CA ILE A 21 -12.55 0.29 -4.05
C ILE A 21 -11.21 -0.08 -4.67
N LEU A 22 -10.74 -1.30 -4.41
CA LEU A 22 -9.44 -1.75 -4.89
C LEU A 22 -9.39 -1.84 -6.42
N GLU A 23 -10.39 -2.47 -7.05
CA GLU A 23 -10.44 -2.65 -8.50
C GLU A 23 -10.68 -1.35 -9.27
N THR A 24 -11.52 -0.44 -8.74
CA THR A 24 -11.89 0.78 -9.47
C THR A 24 -10.95 1.94 -9.23
N SER A 25 -10.36 2.05 -8.04
CA SER A 25 -9.65 3.26 -7.60
C SER A 25 -8.22 3.05 -7.18
N ALA A 26 -7.88 1.88 -6.61
CA ALA A 26 -6.54 1.62 -6.08
C ALA A 26 -5.62 0.94 -7.11
N TYR A 27 -5.89 -0.31 -7.49
CA TYR A 27 -5.05 -1.09 -8.41
C TYR A 27 -4.77 -0.41 -9.75
N PRO A 28 -5.74 0.27 -10.42
CA PRO A 28 -5.45 0.95 -11.68
C PRO A 28 -4.45 2.12 -11.56
N LYS A 29 -4.25 2.65 -10.35
CA LYS A 29 -3.35 3.77 -10.06
C LYS A 29 -2.10 3.33 -9.29
N GLU A 30 -1.95 2.04 -9.03
CA GLU A 30 -0.78 1.48 -8.35
C GLU A 30 0.45 1.56 -9.27
N HIS A 31 1.55 2.08 -8.76
CA HIS A 31 2.80 2.15 -9.50
C HIS A 31 3.34 0.73 -9.79
N GLU A 32 3.95 0.50 -10.95
CA GLU A 32 4.43 -0.84 -11.33
C GLU A 32 5.41 -1.44 -10.31
N GLN A 33 6.38 -0.67 -9.81
CA GLN A 33 7.29 -1.10 -8.74
C GLN A 33 6.56 -1.46 -7.43
N LEU A 34 5.46 -0.77 -7.09
CA LEU A 34 4.65 -1.12 -5.91
C LEU A 34 3.97 -2.47 -6.14
N LYS A 35 3.33 -2.66 -7.30
CA LYS A 35 2.72 -3.94 -7.67
C LYS A 35 3.73 -5.09 -7.61
N GLN A 36 4.90 -4.90 -8.20
CA GLN A 36 5.99 -5.88 -8.15
C GLN A 36 6.43 -6.19 -6.71
N LEU A 37 6.56 -5.17 -5.86
CA LEU A 37 6.92 -5.35 -4.45
C LEU A 37 5.84 -6.09 -3.66
N ARG A 38 4.56 -5.80 -3.91
CA ARG A 38 3.42 -6.49 -3.31
C ARG A 38 3.40 -7.96 -3.69
N GLU A 39 3.51 -8.28 -4.97
CA GLU A 39 3.55 -9.66 -5.47
C GLU A 39 4.77 -10.42 -4.92
N THR A 40 5.94 -9.80 -4.92
CA THR A 40 7.18 -10.37 -4.36
C THR A 40 7.04 -10.64 -2.86
N THR A 41 6.40 -9.73 -2.12
CA THR A 41 6.18 -9.89 -0.68
C THR A 41 5.26 -11.07 -0.38
N VAL A 42 4.16 -11.19 -1.13
CA VAL A 42 3.23 -12.33 -1.01
C VAL A 42 3.95 -13.65 -1.30
N GLN A 43 4.69 -13.71 -2.41
CA GLN A 43 5.42 -14.92 -2.83
C GLN A 43 6.46 -15.34 -1.78
N LYS A 44 7.24 -14.39 -1.24
CA LYS A 44 8.35 -14.69 -0.33
C LYS A 44 7.90 -14.99 1.11
N TYR A 45 6.85 -14.32 1.59
CA TYR A 45 6.50 -14.32 3.00
C TYR A 45 5.14 -14.96 3.32
N GLY A 46 4.34 -15.35 2.32
CA GLY A 46 3.09 -16.08 2.50
C GLY A 46 2.17 -15.37 3.49
N PHE A 47 1.75 -16.05 4.56
CA PHE A 47 0.90 -15.46 5.61
C PHE A 47 1.46 -14.18 6.25
N LYS A 48 2.79 -14.04 6.35
CA LYS A 48 3.42 -12.83 6.92
C LYS A 48 3.26 -11.59 6.00
N SER A 49 2.86 -11.77 4.74
CA SER A 49 2.54 -10.65 3.85
C SER A 49 1.34 -9.81 4.32
N LEU A 50 0.51 -10.35 5.22
CA LEU A 50 -0.57 -9.61 5.87
C LEU A 50 -0.09 -8.43 6.74
N MET A 51 1.23 -8.34 7.02
CA MET A 51 1.82 -7.18 7.70
C MET A 51 2.06 -5.99 6.75
N SER A 52 1.99 -6.19 5.43
CA SER A 52 2.12 -5.10 4.47
C SER A 52 0.89 -4.19 4.50
N VAL A 53 1.14 -2.90 4.27
CA VAL A 53 0.09 -1.90 4.09
C VAL A 53 -0.76 -2.23 2.85
N ALA A 54 -2.08 -2.01 2.95
CA ALA A 54 -3.01 -2.22 1.85
C ALA A 54 -2.83 -1.19 0.72
N VAL A 55 -3.22 -1.53 -0.51
CA VAL A 55 -2.98 -0.66 -1.69
C VAL A 55 -3.72 0.67 -1.58
N ASP A 56 -4.95 0.65 -1.07
CA ASP A 56 -5.78 1.83 -0.80
C ASP A 56 -5.21 2.72 0.32
N GLU A 57 -4.65 2.13 1.37
CA GLU A 57 -3.95 2.88 2.42
C GLU A 57 -2.66 3.53 1.89
N ALA A 58 -1.86 2.81 1.09
CA ALA A 58 -0.68 3.38 0.45
C ALA A 58 -1.03 4.51 -0.53
N GLN A 59 -2.17 4.41 -1.23
CA GLN A 59 -2.70 5.47 -2.07
C GLN A 59 -3.07 6.70 -1.24
N PHE A 60 -3.73 6.51 -0.10
CA PHE A 60 -4.04 7.58 0.85
C PHE A 60 -2.77 8.28 1.36
N LEU A 61 -1.75 7.52 1.75
CA LEU A 61 -0.45 8.09 2.17
C LEU A 61 0.17 8.96 1.07
N SER A 62 0.15 8.51 -0.19
CA SER A 62 0.66 9.30 -1.31
C SER A 62 -0.07 10.63 -1.47
N VAL A 63 -1.40 10.64 -1.37
CA VAL A 63 -2.21 11.86 -1.43
C VAL A 63 -1.91 12.79 -0.24
N LEU A 64 -1.85 12.23 0.97
CA LEU A 64 -1.56 12.98 2.19
C LEU A 64 -0.20 13.69 2.11
N LEU A 65 0.85 12.97 1.73
CA LEU A 65 2.21 13.51 1.59
C LEU A 65 2.28 14.66 0.57
N LYS A 66 1.58 14.52 -0.56
CA LYS A 66 1.51 15.54 -1.61
C LYS A 66 0.78 16.79 -1.14
N ILE A 67 -0.36 16.64 -0.46
CA ILE A 67 -1.13 17.78 0.09
C ILE A 67 -0.31 18.51 1.17
N MET A 68 0.39 17.77 2.04
CA MET A 68 1.24 18.33 3.08
C MET A 68 2.52 18.98 2.53
N LYS A 69 2.88 18.73 1.26
CA LYS A 69 4.17 19.11 0.68
C LYS A 69 5.34 18.62 1.54
N ALA A 70 5.26 17.37 2.00
CA ALA A 70 6.27 16.77 2.85
C ALA A 70 7.63 16.71 2.14
N GLN A 71 8.71 16.91 2.91
CA GLN A 71 10.10 16.87 2.41
C GLN A 71 11.04 16.05 3.30
N LYS A 72 10.66 15.85 4.56
CA LYS A 72 11.42 15.03 5.51
C LYS A 72 10.42 14.22 6.32
N THR A 73 10.42 12.91 6.12
CA THR A 73 9.52 11.97 6.79
C THR A 73 10.32 11.01 7.68
N LEU A 74 9.64 10.21 8.48
CA LEU A 74 10.20 9.11 9.25
C LEU A 74 9.18 7.97 9.22
N GLU A 75 9.62 6.77 8.88
CA GLU A 75 8.80 5.57 8.93
C GLU A 75 9.32 4.61 10.01
N ILE A 76 8.49 4.28 10.98
CA ILE A 76 8.80 3.29 12.03
C ILE A 76 7.98 2.03 11.73
N GLY A 77 8.68 0.95 11.38
CA GLY A 77 8.06 -0.30 10.92
C GLY A 77 7.96 -0.36 9.40
N VAL A 78 9.02 -0.85 8.75
CA VAL A 78 9.15 -0.85 7.27
C VAL A 78 8.70 -2.17 6.63
N PHE A 79 8.86 -3.29 7.34
CA PHE A 79 8.71 -4.64 6.79
C PHE A 79 9.42 -4.82 5.44
N THR A 80 8.69 -5.04 4.34
CA THR A 80 9.25 -5.15 2.99
C THR A 80 9.30 -3.83 2.22
N GLY A 81 8.82 -2.74 2.82
CA GLY A 81 8.97 -1.38 2.30
C GLY A 81 7.87 -0.94 1.34
N TYR A 82 6.67 -1.53 1.37
CA TYR A 82 5.56 -1.08 0.51
C TYR A 82 5.08 0.34 0.87
N SER A 83 4.92 0.64 2.16
CA SER A 83 4.70 2.00 2.69
C SER A 83 5.86 2.93 2.36
N LEU A 84 7.10 2.49 2.63
CA LEU A 84 8.31 3.26 2.38
C LEU A 84 8.45 3.66 0.91
N LEU A 85 8.21 2.73 -0.01
CA LEU A 85 8.26 2.99 -1.45
C LEU A 85 7.13 3.93 -1.89
N SER A 86 5.90 3.75 -1.37
CA SER A 86 4.79 4.67 -1.65
C SER A 86 5.12 6.10 -1.18
N THR A 87 5.73 6.22 -0.01
CA THR A 87 6.21 7.49 0.53
C THR A 87 7.28 8.11 -0.37
N ALA A 88 8.33 7.35 -0.72
CA ALA A 88 9.41 7.84 -1.57
C ALA A 88 8.93 8.29 -2.95
N LEU A 89 7.98 7.57 -3.57
CA LEU A 89 7.37 7.93 -4.85
C LEU A 89 6.48 9.19 -4.78
N ALA A 90 5.95 9.51 -3.60
CA ALA A 90 5.10 10.68 -3.40
C ALA A 90 5.89 11.97 -3.14
N LEU A 91 7.11 11.85 -2.60
CA LEU A 91 7.95 12.97 -2.22
C LEU A 91 8.69 13.60 -3.42
N PRO A 92 9.07 14.89 -3.34
CA PRO A 92 9.96 15.50 -4.32
C PRO A 92 11.34 14.81 -4.40
N PRO A 93 12.07 14.87 -5.52
CA PRO A 93 13.35 14.15 -5.71
C PRO A 93 14.46 14.44 -4.69
N HIS A 94 14.41 15.60 -4.02
CA HIS A 94 15.40 16.03 -3.03
C HIS A 94 14.98 15.74 -1.58
N ALA A 95 13.78 15.20 -1.39
CA ALA A 95 13.24 14.88 -0.08
C ALA A 95 13.94 13.65 0.54
N LYS A 96 13.73 13.46 1.83
CA LYS A 96 14.32 12.36 2.60
C LYS A 96 13.27 11.61 3.40
N VAL A 97 13.39 10.29 3.41
CA VAL A 97 12.67 9.38 4.32
C VAL A 97 13.65 8.83 5.33
#